data_AF-A0A2R5EUS7-F1
#
_entry.id   AF-A0A2R5EUS7-F1
#
_cell.length_a   1.000
_cell.length_b   1.000
_cell.length_c   1.000
_cell.angle_alpha   90.00
_cell.angle_beta   90.00
_cell.angle_gamma   90.00
#
_symmetry.space_group_name_H-M   'P 1'
#
loop_
_entity.id
_entity.type
_entity.pdbx_description
1 polymer ?
#
loop_
_entity_poly.entity_id
_entity_poly.type
_entity_poly.pdbx_seq_one_letter_code
_entity_poly.pdbx_strand_id
1 'polypeptide(L)'
;MKLLSIEPTPSPNSMKLNVDESLARGRRLTYTVKEADAAPHPYNELLRIDGVRGVFRTADFIALDRKPGADWARILGEARELLQGDGIPADGTDTSKGMGSGYGEAQVLVQMYRGIPMQVRVRMNDGETRSALPDKFGEAVGRAAGSSMIRERMLEEFGVRYGEPEEIAAEIVRELDASYTDDRLDALVEAARTAGTDGQESAPVAPRPAPLSLEEATVAFGAPDWQSRYAALDRYVSAPEGLPLLDRAIRDENASVRRLAVIYLGDLKSPEAMPLLFEALQDASASVRRTAGDTLSDLGDPAAIGPMIKALGDKNKLVRWRAARFLYEAGDETAVEALKEAAKDPEFEIQLQAQIALERILRGEEAAGSVWQQMTAARGGQG
;
A
#
# COMPACT_ATOMS: atom_id res chain seq x y z
N MET A 1 14.90 29.62 -3.55
CA MET A 1 13.83 28.61 -3.55
C MET A 1 12.99 28.79 -2.32
N LYS A 2 11.70 28.99 -2.50
CA LYS A 2 10.70 29.19 -1.44
C LYS A 2 9.65 28.09 -1.46
N LEU A 3 9.27 27.60 -0.28
CA LEU A 3 8.17 26.65 -0.13
C LEU A 3 6.82 27.35 -0.29
N LEU A 4 5.99 26.87 -1.22
CA LEU A 4 4.65 27.36 -1.49
C LEU A 4 3.59 26.56 -0.72
N SER A 5 3.63 25.23 -0.81
CA SER A 5 2.69 24.34 -0.15
C SER A 5 3.31 22.96 0.08
N ILE A 6 2.69 22.19 0.98
CA ILE A 6 3.05 20.79 1.22
C ILE A 6 1.84 19.95 0.88
N GLU A 7 2.05 18.95 0.05
CA GLU A 7 1.07 17.98 -0.38
C GLU A 7 1.53 16.57 0.02
N PRO A 8 0.59 15.68 0.32
CA PRO A 8 0.87 14.32 0.65
C PRO A 8 1.14 13.49 -0.60
N THR A 9 1.79 12.35 -0.42
CA THR A 9 1.94 11.36 -1.49
C THR A 9 1.21 10.06 -1.09
N PRO A 10 1.00 9.11 -2.02
CA PRO A 10 0.46 7.79 -1.69
C PRO A 10 1.32 7.02 -0.67
N SER A 11 2.62 7.34 -0.59
CA SER A 11 3.51 6.81 0.43
C SER A 11 3.42 7.66 1.69
N PRO A 12 3.18 7.06 2.87
CA PRO A 12 3.21 7.79 4.15
C PRO A 12 4.61 8.30 4.53
N ASN A 13 5.63 7.91 3.76
CA ASN A 13 7.03 8.24 3.99
C ASN A 13 7.59 9.27 3.02
N SER A 14 6.74 9.83 2.15
CA SER A 14 7.13 10.89 1.22
C SER A 14 6.11 12.03 1.25
N MET A 15 6.60 13.26 1.28
CA MET A 15 5.81 14.49 1.19
C MET A 15 6.28 15.30 -0.01
N LYS A 16 5.34 15.87 -0.75
CA LYS A 16 5.59 16.75 -1.88
C LYS A 16 5.62 18.20 -1.39
N LEU A 17 6.76 18.85 -1.52
CA LEU A 17 7.00 20.23 -1.16
C LEU A 17 7.00 21.06 -2.45
N ASN A 18 5.90 21.75 -2.75
CA ASN A 18 5.82 22.64 -3.90
C ASN A 18 6.65 23.89 -3.62
N VAL A 19 7.44 24.32 -4.60
CA VAL A 19 8.34 25.46 -4.48
C VAL A 19 8.15 26.45 -5.62
N ASP A 20 8.56 27.69 -5.42
CA ASP A 20 8.43 28.80 -6.40
C ASP A 20 9.34 28.71 -7.62
N GLU A 21 10.27 27.76 -7.63
CA GLU A 21 11.19 27.50 -8.73
C GLU A 21 10.77 26.25 -9.51
N SER A 22 11.03 26.21 -10.82
CA SER A 22 10.80 25.03 -11.66
C SER A 22 12.09 24.55 -12.33
N LEU A 23 12.30 23.24 -12.34
CA LEU A 23 13.34 22.60 -13.13
C LEU A 23 12.96 22.56 -14.60
N ALA A 24 13.99 22.66 -15.46
CA ALA A 24 13.83 22.45 -16.89
C ALA A 24 13.13 21.11 -17.19
N ARG A 25 12.23 21.12 -18.17
CA ARG A 25 11.40 19.95 -18.54
C ARG A 25 12.28 18.72 -18.77
N GLY A 26 11.90 17.60 -18.15
CA GLY A 26 12.61 16.33 -18.24
C GLY A 26 13.81 16.18 -17.29
N ARG A 27 14.24 17.25 -16.62
CA ARG A 27 15.29 17.17 -15.60
C ARG A 27 14.74 16.61 -14.30
N ARG A 28 15.49 15.68 -13.71
CA ARG A 28 15.23 15.06 -12.42
C ARG A 28 16.52 15.04 -11.62
N LEU A 29 16.45 15.37 -10.34
CA LEU A 29 17.58 15.26 -9.42
C LEU A 29 17.16 14.36 -8.28
N THR A 30 18.02 13.41 -7.92
CA THR A 30 17.83 12.54 -6.76
C THR A 30 19.07 12.64 -5.92
N TYR A 31 18.88 12.84 -4.62
CA TYR A 31 19.96 12.84 -3.65
C TYR A 31 19.55 12.00 -2.45
N THR A 32 20.50 11.24 -1.92
CA THR A 32 20.36 10.46 -0.69
C THR A 32 21.23 11.08 0.40
N VAL A 33 21.02 10.67 1.65
CA VAL A 33 21.86 11.13 2.79
C VAL A 33 23.37 10.88 2.58
N LYS A 34 23.74 9.90 1.75
CA LYS A 34 25.15 9.61 1.39
C LYS A 34 25.77 10.69 0.50
N GLU A 35 24.94 11.44 -0.20
CA GLU A 35 25.34 12.48 -1.17
C GLU A 35 25.14 13.89 -0.61
N ALA A 36 24.79 14.02 0.69
CA ALA A 36 24.42 15.30 1.30
C ALA A 36 25.50 16.38 1.14
N ASP A 37 26.78 16.02 1.29
CA ASP A 37 27.88 16.99 1.16
C ASP A 37 28.14 17.45 -0.29
N ALA A 38 27.75 16.62 -1.27
CA ALA A 38 27.89 16.94 -2.70
C ALA A 38 26.64 17.61 -3.28
N ALA A 39 25.49 17.53 -2.59
CA ALA A 39 24.25 18.13 -3.04
C ALA A 39 24.30 19.67 -2.93
N PRO A 40 23.73 20.42 -3.89
CA PRO A 40 23.67 21.87 -3.80
C PRO A 40 22.60 22.32 -2.78
N HIS A 41 22.77 23.51 -2.23
CA HIS A 41 21.73 24.16 -1.41
C HIS A 41 20.44 24.38 -2.22
N PRO A 42 19.24 24.14 -1.66
CA PRO A 42 18.95 23.75 -0.27
C PRO A 42 18.93 22.24 0.00
N TYR A 43 19.21 21.38 -0.98
CA TYR A 43 19.05 19.92 -0.84
C TYR A 43 20.00 19.29 0.18
N ASN A 44 21.23 19.80 0.28
CA ASN A 44 22.18 19.34 1.29
C ASN A 44 21.66 19.52 2.72
N GLU A 45 21.07 20.68 3.02
CA GLU A 45 20.50 20.98 4.33
C GLU A 45 19.23 20.17 4.59
N LEU A 46 18.36 20.01 3.57
CA LEU A 46 17.20 19.11 3.69
C LEU A 46 17.60 17.68 4.05
N LEU A 47 18.69 17.16 3.46
CA LEU A 47 19.21 15.82 3.76
C LEU A 47 19.85 15.70 5.15
N ARG A 48 20.18 16.83 5.80
CA ARG A 48 20.75 16.87 7.16
C ARG A 48 19.69 16.95 8.25
N ILE A 49 18.44 17.26 7.90
CA ILE A 49 17.30 17.16 8.81
C ILE A 49 17.21 15.72 9.33
N ASP A 50 17.22 15.56 10.65
CA ASP A 50 17.17 14.23 11.24
C ASP A 50 15.88 13.50 10.84
N GLY A 51 16.02 12.23 10.47
CA GLY A 51 14.92 11.44 9.93
C GLY A 51 14.70 11.57 8.42
N VAL A 52 15.33 12.48 7.69
CA VAL A 52 15.29 12.48 6.21
C VAL A 52 16.17 11.36 5.65
N ARG A 53 15.72 10.69 4.58
CA ARG A 53 16.50 9.66 3.86
C ARG A 53 16.87 10.05 2.44
N GLY A 54 16.07 10.91 1.81
CA GLY A 54 16.25 11.26 0.41
C GLY A 54 15.44 12.46 -0.02
N VAL A 55 15.88 13.05 -1.12
CA VAL A 55 15.25 14.18 -1.79
C VAL A 55 15.18 13.86 -3.27
N PHE A 56 13.99 13.94 -3.85
CA PHE A 56 13.79 13.85 -5.28
C PHE A 56 13.17 15.16 -5.79
N ARG A 57 13.78 15.76 -6.81
CA ARG A 57 13.35 17.02 -7.40
C ARG A 57 12.92 16.79 -8.83
N THR A 58 11.72 17.25 -9.17
CA THR A 58 11.26 17.36 -10.55
C THR A 58 10.25 18.50 -10.69
N ALA A 59 10.17 19.08 -11.89
CA ALA A 59 9.29 20.22 -12.18
C ALA A 59 9.40 21.31 -11.08
N ASP A 60 8.31 21.65 -10.42
CA ASP A 60 8.13 22.68 -9.40
C ASP A 60 7.94 22.13 -7.97
N PHE A 61 8.16 20.82 -7.74
CA PHE A 61 8.16 20.26 -6.39
C PHE A 61 9.40 19.44 -6.00
N ILE A 62 9.58 19.25 -4.70
CA ILE A 62 10.52 18.33 -4.07
C ILE A 62 9.70 17.21 -3.39
N ALA A 63 9.92 15.95 -3.76
CA ALA A 63 9.54 14.84 -2.90
C ALA A 63 10.62 14.67 -1.83
N LEU A 64 10.28 15.02 -0.59
CA LEU A 64 11.10 14.80 0.58
C LEU A 64 10.73 13.45 1.16
N ASP A 65 11.70 12.54 1.28
CA ASP A 65 11.48 11.21 1.81
C ASP A 65 12.04 11.11 3.22
N ARG A 66 11.22 10.64 4.16
CA ARG A 66 11.66 10.33 5.52
C ARG A 66 12.06 8.85 5.66
N LYS A 67 12.92 8.57 6.62
CA LYS A 67 13.05 7.26 7.23
C LYS A 67 11.67 6.90 7.81
N PRO A 68 11.15 5.71 7.56
CA PRO A 68 9.82 5.36 8.05
C PRO A 68 9.74 5.41 9.58
N GLY A 69 8.68 6.03 10.11
CA GLY A 69 8.51 6.31 11.53
C GLY A 69 9.26 7.53 12.07
N ALA A 70 10.07 8.22 11.25
CA ALA A 70 10.67 9.49 11.67
C ALA A 70 9.63 10.61 11.78
N ASP A 71 9.78 11.52 12.73
CA ASP A 71 8.76 12.53 13.04
C ASP A 71 8.55 13.54 11.89
N TRP A 72 7.41 13.44 11.20
CA TRP A 72 7.07 14.37 10.13
C TRP A 72 6.85 15.80 10.65
N ALA A 73 6.34 15.97 11.87
CA ALA A 73 6.10 17.30 12.42
C ALA A 73 7.41 18.07 12.57
N ARG A 74 8.43 17.38 13.10
CA ARG A 74 9.80 17.92 13.18
C ARG A 74 10.39 18.15 11.80
N ILE A 75 10.37 17.14 10.92
CA ILE A 75 10.99 17.23 9.59
C ILE A 75 10.39 18.37 8.78
N LEU A 76 9.06 18.49 8.74
CA LEU A 76 8.40 19.56 7.98
C LEU A 76 8.58 20.93 8.65
N GLY A 77 8.73 21.01 9.97
CA GLY A 77 9.11 22.23 10.67
C GLY A 77 10.48 22.74 10.21
N GLU A 78 11.51 21.90 10.31
CA GLU A 78 12.88 22.25 9.89
C GLU A 78 12.95 22.54 8.37
N ALA A 79 12.22 21.77 7.55
CA ALA A 79 12.16 22.01 6.10
C ALA A 79 11.46 23.33 5.74
N ARG A 80 10.41 23.71 6.48
CA ARG A 80 9.75 25.02 6.32
C ARG A 80 10.72 26.14 6.67
N GLU A 81 11.39 26.09 7.80
CA GLU A 81 12.36 27.12 8.20
C GLU A 81 13.45 27.31 7.14
N LEU A 82 14.00 26.20 6.65
CA LEU A 82 15.04 26.21 5.60
C LEU A 82 14.56 26.84 4.30
N LEU A 83 13.33 26.53 3.88
CA LEU A 83 12.78 26.95 2.59
C LEU A 83 11.95 28.24 2.66
N GLN A 84 11.68 28.80 3.84
CA GLN A 84 10.84 30.00 3.97
C GLN A 84 11.60 31.31 4.05
N GLY A 85 12.85 31.34 4.54
CA GLY A 85 13.70 32.55 4.58
C GLY A 85 12.99 33.79 5.15
N ASP A 86 13.04 33.96 6.48
CA ASP A 86 12.59 35.12 7.26
C ASP A 86 11.32 35.84 6.76
N GLY A 87 10.15 35.30 7.13
CA GLY A 87 8.94 36.11 7.26
C GLY A 87 7.63 35.44 6.87
N ILE A 88 7.03 34.72 7.81
CA ILE A 88 5.60 34.71 8.23
C ILE A 88 5.61 34.07 9.63
N PRO A 89 4.92 34.60 10.67
CA PRO A 89 4.94 33.99 12.00
C PRO A 89 4.35 32.58 11.94
N ALA A 90 5.08 31.61 12.50
CA ALA A 90 4.52 30.31 12.85
C ALA A 90 3.42 30.54 13.89
N ASP A 91 2.17 30.32 13.50
CA ASP A 91 1.10 30.15 14.48
C ASP A 91 1.42 28.85 15.21
N GLY A 92 1.87 29.00 16.46
CA GLY A 92 2.48 27.94 17.24
C GLY A 92 1.51 26.80 17.51
N THR A 93 1.69 25.70 16.81
CA THR A 93 1.34 24.38 17.33
C THR A 93 2.63 23.74 17.85
N ASP A 94 2.72 23.69 19.18
CA ASP A 94 3.71 22.90 19.91
C ASP A 94 3.56 21.42 19.52
N THR A 95 4.39 20.96 18.57
CA THR A 95 4.38 19.59 18.02
C THR A 95 5.18 18.61 18.86
N SER A 96 5.59 18.98 20.09
CA SER A 96 6.38 18.12 20.96
C SER A 96 5.55 17.03 21.68
N LYS A 97 4.71 16.27 20.96
CA LYS A 97 4.11 15.03 21.49
C LYS A 97 3.62 14.11 20.37
N GLY A 98 4.53 13.26 19.91
CA GLY A 98 4.20 12.15 19.03
C GLY A 98 5.43 11.39 18.58
N MET A 99 6.03 10.60 19.48
CA MET A 99 6.80 9.44 19.03
C MET A 99 5.81 8.47 18.37
N GLY A 100 5.43 8.77 17.14
CA GLY A 100 4.55 7.94 16.33
C GLY A 100 5.36 6.80 15.75
N SER A 101 5.06 5.57 16.18
CA SER A 101 5.45 4.38 15.43
C SER A 101 5.02 4.56 13.98
N GLY A 102 5.94 4.36 13.03
CA GLY A 102 5.65 4.51 11.61
C GLY A 102 4.38 3.75 11.20
N TYR A 103 3.75 4.15 10.10
CA TYR A 103 2.50 3.55 9.60
C TYR A 103 2.61 2.08 9.14
N GLY A 104 3.62 1.35 9.62
CA GLY A 104 3.75 -0.09 9.45
C GLY A 104 3.87 -0.50 8.00
N GLU A 105 4.37 0.37 7.11
CA GLU A 105 4.64 0.01 5.72
C GLU A 105 5.70 -1.08 5.71
N ALA A 106 5.30 -2.26 5.27
CA ALA A 106 6.10 -3.46 5.30
C ALA A 106 6.25 -4.00 3.88
N GLN A 107 7.49 -4.19 3.45
CA GLN A 107 7.77 -4.93 2.24
C GLN A 107 7.66 -6.43 2.56
N VAL A 108 6.74 -7.12 1.90
CA VAL A 108 6.58 -8.57 2.05
C VAL A 108 7.41 -9.26 0.97
N LEU A 109 8.30 -10.13 1.43
CA LEU A 109 9.18 -10.93 0.60
C LEU A 109 8.93 -12.40 0.93
N VAL A 110 8.82 -13.25 -0.08
CA VAL A 110 8.66 -14.69 0.14
C VAL A 110 9.87 -15.41 -0.43
N GLN A 111 10.52 -16.21 0.41
CA GLN A 111 11.60 -17.07 -0.04
C GLN A 111 11.00 -18.30 -0.72
N MET A 112 11.41 -18.54 -1.96
CA MET A 112 10.88 -19.59 -2.84
C MET A 112 11.98 -20.60 -3.20
N TYR A 113 11.58 -21.85 -3.44
CA TYR A 113 12.39 -22.87 -4.08
C TYR A 113 11.58 -23.57 -5.18
N ARG A 114 11.97 -23.37 -6.45
CA ARG A 114 11.27 -23.94 -7.63
C ARG A 114 9.74 -23.75 -7.59
N GLY A 115 9.29 -22.57 -7.14
CA GLY A 115 7.87 -22.24 -6.99
C GLY A 115 7.21 -22.64 -5.68
N ILE A 116 7.89 -23.38 -4.80
CA ILE A 116 7.40 -23.75 -3.48
C ILE A 116 7.83 -22.66 -2.47
N PRO A 117 6.91 -21.99 -1.79
CA PRO A 117 7.26 -20.98 -0.80
C PRO A 117 7.78 -21.64 0.47
N MET A 118 8.74 -20.99 1.14
CA MET A 118 9.46 -21.53 2.31
C MET A 118 9.31 -20.66 3.55
N GLN A 119 9.48 -19.35 3.39
CA GLN A 119 9.54 -18.42 4.49
C GLN A 119 9.00 -17.06 4.05
N VAL A 120 8.13 -16.48 4.84
CA VAL A 120 7.68 -15.10 4.70
C VAL A 120 8.64 -14.20 5.47
N ARG A 121 9.08 -13.12 4.83
CA ARG A 121 9.89 -12.07 5.43
C ARG A 121 9.16 -10.76 5.29
N VAL A 122 8.84 -10.16 6.41
CA VAL A 122 8.22 -8.84 6.48
C VAL A 122 9.31 -7.86 6.89
N ARG A 123 9.75 -7.06 5.93
CA ARG A 123 10.79 -6.06 6.15
C ARG A 123 10.15 -4.71 6.47
N MET A 124 10.49 -4.22 7.64
CA MET A 124 10.27 -2.84 8.06
C MET A 124 11.64 -2.17 8.26
N ASN A 125 11.64 -0.92 8.71
CA ASN A 125 12.86 -0.11 8.76
C ASN A 125 13.67 -0.31 10.04
N ASP A 126 13.01 -0.82 11.07
CA ASP A 126 13.53 -1.18 12.39
C ASP A 126 13.86 -2.67 12.52
N GLY A 127 13.45 -3.50 11.56
CA GLY A 127 13.69 -4.94 11.63
C GLY A 127 13.12 -5.73 10.45
N GLU A 128 13.39 -7.03 10.49
CA GLU A 128 12.82 -8.01 9.58
C GLU A 128 12.20 -9.13 10.40
N THR A 129 10.88 -9.26 10.33
CA THR A 129 10.14 -10.36 10.95
C THR A 129 10.10 -11.52 9.97
N ARG A 130 10.44 -12.72 10.45
CA ARG A 130 10.48 -13.94 9.63
C ARG A 130 9.49 -14.94 10.18
N SER A 131 8.64 -15.48 9.31
CA SER A 131 7.74 -16.57 9.66
C SER A 131 7.98 -17.75 8.74
N ALA A 132 8.14 -18.94 9.32
CA ALA A 132 8.10 -20.18 8.57
C ALA A 132 6.67 -20.46 8.08
N LEU A 133 6.56 -21.21 7.00
CA LEU A 133 5.30 -21.79 6.55
C LEU A 133 5.02 -23.13 7.25
N PRO A 134 3.77 -23.63 7.23
CA PRO A 134 3.41 -24.94 7.77
C PRO A 134 4.28 -26.08 7.24
N ASP A 135 4.38 -27.18 8.01
CA ASP A 135 5.32 -28.28 7.74
C ASP A 135 5.20 -28.88 6.33
N LYS A 136 3.99 -28.93 5.76
CA LYS A 136 3.74 -29.43 4.40
C LYS A 136 4.61 -28.75 3.33
N PHE A 137 4.96 -27.47 3.50
CA PHE A 137 5.83 -26.74 2.59
C PHE A 137 7.28 -27.21 2.71
N GLY A 138 7.76 -27.43 3.94
CA GLY A 138 9.09 -27.98 4.19
C GLY A 138 9.23 -29.41 3.64
N GLU A 139 8.20 -30.23 3.81
CA GLU A 139 8.14 -31.58 3.25
C GLU A 139 8.14 -31.57 1.71
N ALA A 140 7.34 -30.69 1.09
CA ALA A 140 7.34 -30.51 -0.36
C ALA A 140 8.72 -30.07 -0.88
N VAL A 141 9.37 -29.09 -0.23
CA VAL A 141 10.75 -28.71 -0.57
C VAL A 141 11.70 -29.91 -0.40
N GLY A 142 11.57 -30.69 0.67
CA GLY A 142 12.38 -31.89 0.89
C GLY A 142 12.24 -32.92 -0.22
N ARG A 143 11.03 -33.15 -0.73
CA ARG A 143 10.75 -34.05 -1.86
C ARG A 143 11.26 -33.51 -3.21
N ALA A 144 11.28 -32.19 -3.36
CA ALA A 144 11.73 -31.49 -4.57
C ALA A 144 13.24 -31.21 -4.59
N ALA A 145 13.93 -31.24 -3.44
CA ALA A 145 15.29 -30.73 -3.29
C ALA A 145 16.33 -31.58 -4.03
N GLY A 146 17.14 -30.90 -4.84
CA GLY A 146 18.39 -31.42 -5.40
C GLY A 146 19.62 -31.04 -4.56
N SER A 147 20.81 -31.50 -4.98
CA SER A 147 22.10 -31.20 -4.33
C SER A 147 22.46 -29.71 -4.32
N SER A 148 21.83 -28.89 -5.18
CA SER A 148 22.03 -27.45 -5.35
C SER A 148 20.99 -26.57 -4.65
N MET A 149 20.09 -27.14 -3.83
CA MET A 149 18.94 -26.44 -3.23
C MET A 149 19.27 -25.08 -2.60
N ILE A 150 20.38 -24.96 -1.87
CA ILE A 150 20.78 -23.71 -1.21
C ILE A 150 20.97 -22.55 -2.21
N ARG A 151 21.52 -22.84 -3.40
CA ARG A 151 21.87 -21.86 -4.45
C ARG A 151 20.66 -21.42 -5.29
N GLU A 152 19.64 -22.25 -5.36
CA GLU A 152 18.45 -22.04 -6.21
C GLU A 152 17.31 -21.31 -5.48
N ARG A 153 17.47 -21.04 -4.18
CA ARG A 153 16.47 -20.27 -3.42
C ARG A 153 16.44 -18.83 -3.93
N MET A 154 15.25 -18.36 -4.25
CA MET A 154 15.02 -16.98 -4.67
C MET A 154 14.17 -16.25 -3.64
N LEU A 155 14.29 -14.93 -3.61
CA LEU A 155 13.44 -14.08 -2.80
C LEU A 155 12.55 -13.28 -3.76
N GLU A 156 11.25 -13.52 -3.68
CA GLU A 156 10.26 -12.88 -4.54
C GLU A 156 9.56 -11.75 -3.77
N GLU A 157 9.31 -10.63 -4.46
CA GLU A 157 8.53 -9.52 -3.90
C GLU A 157 7.03 -9.83 -3.96
N PHE A 158 6.39 -9.84 -2.79
CA PHE A 158 4.96 -10.17 -2.64
C PHE A 158 4.10 -8.92 -2.39
N GLY A 159 4.69 -7.73 -2.57
CA GLY A 159 4.02 -6.45 -2.45
C GLY A 159 4.20 -5.76 -1.09
N VAL A 160 3.45 -4.67 -0.92
CA VAL A 160 3.48 -3.83 0.29
C VAL A 160 2.24 -4.09 1.13
N ARG A 161 2.43 -4.25 2.44
CA ARG A 161 1.35 -4.34 3.43
C ARG A 161 1.54 -3.25 4.48
N TYR A 162 0.48 -2.97 5.24
CA TYR A 162 0.47 -1.94 6.27
C TYR A 162 -0.12 -2.52 7.56
N GLY A 163 0.54 -2.28 8.69
CA GLY A 163 0.16 -2.83 10.00
C GLY A 163 1.38 -3.30 10.77
N GLU A 164 1.17 -4.12 11.80
CA GLU A 164 2.26 -4.68 12.59
C GLU A 164 2.96 -5.84 11.84
N PRO A 165 4.30 -5.96 11.90
CA PRO A 165 5.03 -6.93 11.07
C PRO A 165 4.61 -8.38 11.32
N GLU A 166 4.33 -8.73 12.58
CA GLU A 166 3.92 -10.07 13.00
C GLU A 166 2.52 -10.41 12.50
N GLU A 167 1.59 -9.44 12.55
CA GLU A 167 0.23 -9.62 12.04
C GLU A 167 0.23 -9.80 10.52
N ILE A 168 1.02 -8.99 9.82
CA ILE A 168 1.23 -9.10 8.37
C ILE A 168 1.83 -10.47 8.02
N ALA A 169 2.88 -10.90 8.72
CA ALA A 169 3.52 -12.19 8.46
C ALA A 169 2.52 -13.35 8.65
N ALA A 170 1.74 -13.32 9.73
CA ALA A 170 0.74 -14.33 10.01
C ALA A 170 -0.41 -14.34 8.99
N GLU A 171 -0.83 -13.17 8.50
CA GLU A 171 -1.84 -13.07 7.42
C GLU A 171 -1.33 -13.70 6.12
N ILE A 172 -0.11 -13.34 5.68
CA ILE A 172 0.48 -13.87 4.45
C ILE A 172 0.73 -15.37 4.53
N VAL A 173 1.16 -15.88 5.70
CA VAL A 173 1.31 -17.33 5.92
C VAL A 173 -0.01 -18.05 5.72
N ARG A 174 -1.13 -17.54 6.26
CA ARG A 174 -2.46 -18.13 6.08
C ARG A 174 -2.92 -18.09 4.63
N GLU A 175 -2.69 -16.98 3.94
CA GLU A 175 -3.03 -16.83 2.52
C GLU A 175 -2.25 -17.80 1.64
N LEU A 176 -0.94 -17.93 1.87
CA LEU A 176 -0.10 -18.91 1.16
C LEU A 176 -0.52 -20.35 1.49
N ASP A 177 -0.82 -20.65 2.75
CA ASP A 177 -1.31 -21.97 3.16
C ASP A 177 -2.60 -22.38 2.44
N ALA A 178 -3.51 -21.42 2.24
CA ALA A 178 -4.75 -21.63 1.49
C ALA A 178 -4.52 -21.74 -0.02
N SER A 179 -3.72 -20.85 -0.63
CA SER A 179 -3.45 -20.86 -2.08
C SER A 179 -2.60 -22.04 -2.55
N TYR A 180 -1.80 -22.63 -1.67
CA TYR A 180 -0.96 -23.80 -1.96
C TYR A 180 -1.59 -25.05 -1.35
N THR A 181 -2.60 -25.56 -2.06
CA THR A 181 -3.22 -26.85 -1.80
C THR A 181 -2.22 -28.00 -1.96
N ASP A 182 -2.53 -29.15 -1.36
CA ASP A 182 -1.66 -30.33 -1.44
C ASP A 182 -1.43 -30.76 -2.90
N ASP A 183 -2.49 -30.78 -3.72
CA ASP A 183 -2.41 -31.06 -5.17
C ASP A 183 -1.46 -30.08 -5.91
N ARG A 184 -1.48 -28.79 -5.54
CA ARG A 184 -0.59 -27.79 -6.14
C ARG A 184 0.85 -28.03 -5.72
N LEU A 185 1.09 -28.33 -4.44
CA LEU A 185 2.43 -28.64 -3.94
C LEU A 185 2.99 -29.90 -4.62
N ASP A 186 2.18 -30.94 -4.76
CA ASP A 186 2.58 -32.17 -5.45
C ASP A 186 2.90 -31.93 -6.94
N ALA A 187 2.11 -31.12 -7.64
CA ALA A 187 2.40 -30.72 -9.01
C ALA A 187 3.73 -29.95 -9.13
N LEU A 188 4.04 -29.06 -8.16
CA LEU A 188 5.31 -28.34 -8.09
C LEU A 188 6.49 -29.28 -7.81
N VAL A 189 6.31 -30.26 -6.92
CA VAL A 189 7.32 -31.28 -6.61
C VAL A 189 7.64 -32.12 -7.85
N GLU A 190 6.63 -32.60 -8.57
CA GLU A 190 6.84 -33.39 -9.79
C GLU A 190 7.52 -32.57 -10.89
N ALA A 191 7.10 -31.31 -11.09
CA ALA A 191 7.76 -30.41 -12.04
C ALA A 191 9.21 -30.10 -11.65
N ALA A 192 9.50 -29.97 -10.35
CA ALA A 192 10.86 -29.79 -9.89
C ALA A 192 11.73 -31.03 -10.15
N ARG A 193 11.19 -32.24 -9.96
CA ARG A 193 11.94 -33.49 -10.18
C ARG A 193 12.27 -33.72 -11.65
N THR A 194 11.33 -33.44 -12.55
CA THR A 194 11.54 -33.57 -14.01
C THR A 194 12.55 -32.56 -14.54
N ALA A 195 12.58 -31.33 -14.02
CA ALA A 195 13.60 -30.36 -14.44
C ALA A 195 15.01 -30.69 -13.91
N GLY A 196 15.11 -31.42 -12.80
CA GLY A 196 16.38 -31.84 -12.21
C GLY A 196 17.16 -32.90 -13.00
N THR A 197 16.53 -33.56 -13.98
CA THR A 197 17.17 -34.61 -14.80
C THR A 197 17.88 -34.08 -16.04
N ASP A 198 17.55 -32.87 -16.51
CA ASP A 198 17.97 -32.38 -17.84
C ASP A 198 19.21 -31.46 -17.83
N GLY A 199 19.87 -31.28 -16.68
CA GLY A 199 21.12 -30.51 -16.60
C GLY A 199 20.99 -29.03 -16.98
N GLN A 200 19.78 -28.50 -17.16
CA GLN A 200 19.53 -27.09 -17.43
C GLN A 200 19.63 -26.29 -16.12
N GLU A 201 20.52 -25.29 -16.11
CA GLU A 201 20.75 -24.37 -14.99
C GLU A 201 19.60 -23.38 -14.73
N SER A 202 18.59 -23.31 -15.61
CA SER A 202 17.41 -22.48 -15.39
C SER A 202 16.35 -23.24 -14.60
N ALA A 203 15.97 -22.71 -13.43
CA ALA A 203 14.84 -23.23 -12.67
C ALA A 203 13.59 -23.32 -13.57
N PRO A 204 12.85 -24.44 -13.57
CA PRO A 204 11.61 -24.54 -14.34
C PRO A 204 10.64 -23.44 -13.89
N VAL A 205 9.92 -22.84 -14.85
CA VAL A 205 8.83 -21.92 -14.52
C VAL A 205 7.82 -22.71 -13.70
N ALA A 206 7.63 -22.31 -12.45
CA ALA A 206 6.72 -22.97 -11.53
C ALA A 206 5.33 -23.07 -12.17
N PRO A 207 4.76 -24.29 -12.37
CA PRO A 207 3.42 -24.43 -12.91
C PRO A 207 2.44 -23.67 -12.01
N ARG A 208 1.84 -22.61 -12.58
CA ARG A 208 0.72 -21.91 -11.95
C ARG A 208 -0.55 -22.71 -12.22
N PRO A 209 -1.42 -22.93 -11.21
CA PRO A 209 -2.72 -23.53 -11.45
C PRO A 209 -3.47 -22.76 -12.55
N ALA A 210 -4.17 -23.48 -13.42
CA ALA A 210 -5.02 -22.85 -14.42
C ALA A 210 -6.07 -21.96 -13.71
N PRO A 211 -6.36 -20.76 -14.23
CA PRO A 211 -7.46 -19.95 -13.75
C PRO A 211 -8.77 -20.72 -13.78
N LEU A 212 -9.64 -20.47 -12.79
CA LEU A 212 -10.98 -21.03 -12.77
C LEU A 212 -11.93 -20.12 -13.56
N SER A 213 -12.82 -20.72 -14.33
CA SER A 213 -14.00 -20.02 -14.85
C SER A 213 -14.91 -19.55 -13.70
N LEU A 214 -15.83 -18.62 -13.98
CA LEU A 214 -16.78 -18.16 -12.98
C LEU A 214 -17.62 -19.31 -12.38
N GLU A 215 -18.04 -20.26 -13.21
CA GLU A 215 -18.83 -21.42 -12.76
C GLU A 215 -18.00 -22.31 -11.83
N GLU A 216 -16.78 -22.67 -12.22
CA GLU A 216 -15.88 -23.50 -11.41
C GLU A 216 -15.52 -22.81 -10.10
N ALA A 217 -15.21 -21.50 -10.14
CA ALA A 217 -14.91 -20.71 -8.95
C ALA A 217 -16.12 -20.65 -8.01
N THR A 218 -17.33 -20.46 -8.54
CA THR A 218 -18.57 -20.41 -7.74
C THR A 218 -18.86 -21.74 -7.06
N VAL A 219 -18.68 -22.85 -7.77
CA VAL A 219 -18.85 -24.21 -7.23
C VAL A 219 -17.80 -24.46 -6.13
N ALA A 220 -16.54 -24.18 -6.40
CA ALA A 220 -15.45 -24.37 -5.43
C ALA A 220 -15.59 -23.44 -4.20
N PHE A 221 -16.13 -22.23 -4.37
CA PHE A 221 -16.47 -21.32 -3.28
C PHE A 221 -17.61 -21.84 -2.38
N GLY A 222 -18.28 -22.92 -2.78
CA GLY A 222 -19.22 -23.67 -1.93
C GLY A 222 -18.56 -24.52 -0.83
N ALA A 223 -17.23 -24.59 -0.79
CA ALA A 223 -16.51 -25.43 0.16
C ALA A 223 -16.75 -25.04 1.63
N PRO A 224 -16.79 -26.03 2.56
CA PRO A 224 -17.06 -25.80 3.97
C PRO A 224 -15.92 -25.05 4.67
N ASP A 225 -14.67 -25.28 4.27
CA ASP A 225 -13.49 -24.62 4.82
C ASP A 225 -13.12 -23.36 4.03
N TRP A 226 -12.59 -22.36 4.73
CA TRP A 226 -12.25 -21.08 4.12
C TRP A 226 -11.02 -21.17 3.21
N GLN A 227 -10.12 -22.14 3.43
CA GLN A 227 -8.91 -22.31 2.62
C GLN A 227 -9.27 -22.65 1.17
N SER A 228 -10.20 -23.59 0.98
CA SER A 228 -10.72 -23.95 -0.34
C SER A 228 -11.46 -22.79 -0.99
N ARG A 229 -12.25 -22.02 -0.23
CA ARG A 229 -12.92 -20.81 -0.73
C ARG A 229 -11.92 -19.74 -1.16
N TYR A 230 -10.87 -19.51 -0.36
CA TYR A 230 -9.79 -18.59 -0.69
C TYR A 230 -9.03 -19.05 -1.93
N ALA A 231 -8.66 -20.33 -2.03
CA ALA A 231 -7.97 -20.90 -3.18
C ALA A 231 -8.80 -20.83 -4.47
N ALA A 232 -10.12 -21.01 -4.36
CA ALA A 232 -11.04 -20.83 -5.48
C ALA A 232 -11.06 -19.38 -5.95
N LEU A 233 -11.18 -18.44 -5.02
CA LEU A 233 -11.18 -17.01 -5.32
C LEU A 233 -9.84 -16.55 -5.87
N ASP A 234 -8.71 -16.94 -5.29
CA ASP A 234 -7.33 -16.61 -5.76
C ASP A 234 -7.05 -17.06 -7.20
N ARG A 235 -7.75 -18.10 -7.68
CA ARG A 235 -7.66 -18.60 -9.06
C ARG A 235 -8.70 -17.99 -10.00
N TYR A 236 -9.65 -17.22 -9.49
CA TYR A 236 -10.65 -16.54 -10.29
C TYR A 236 -10.05 -15.28 -10.93
N VAL A 237 -10.29 -15.09 -12.23
CA VAL A 237 -9.92 -13.86 -12.92
C VAL A 237 -11.09 -12.89 -12.82
N SER A 238 -10.89 -11.80 -12.07
CA SER A 238 -11.92 -10.79 -11.84
C SER A 238 -12.49 -10.26 -13.16
N ALA A 239 -13.82 -10.37 -13.31
CA ALA A 239 -14.59 -9.88 -14.44
C ALA A 239 -15.97 -9.40 -13.96
N PRO A 240 -16.63 -8.46 -14.67
CA PRO A 240 -17.90 -7.88 -14.22
C PRO A 240 -18.99 -8.92 -13.92
N GLU A 241 -19.03 -10.03 -14.67
CA GLU A 241 -19.98 -11.13 -14.48
C GLU A 241 -19.80 -11.85 -13.13
N GLY A 242 -18.62 -11.73 -12.52
CA GLY A 242 -18.29 -12.31 -11.21
C GLY A 242 -18.79 -11.50 -10.02
N LEU A 243 -19.44 -10.36 -10.22
CA LEU A 243 -19.96 -9.54 -9.12
C LEU A 243 -20.80 -10.33 -8.11
N PRO A 244 -21.69 -11.28 -8.49
CA PRO A 244 -22.43 -12.10 -7.52
C PRO A 244 -21.53 -13.01 -6.67
N LEU A 245 -20.44 -13.53 -7.23
CA LEU A 245 -19.46 -14.32 -6.48
C LEU A 245 -18.72 -13.41 -5.49
N LEU A 246 -18.29 -12.23 -5.93
CA LEU A 246 -17.61 -11.25 -5.08
C LEU A 246 -18.52 -10.78 -3.95
N ASP A 247 -19.79 -10.44 -4.22
CA ASP A 247 -20.81 -10.05 -3.22
C ASP A 247 -20.95 -11.09 -2.10
N ARG A 248 -20.95 -12.38 -2.47
CA ARG A 248 -20.93 -13.47 -1.48
C ARG A 248 -19.62 -13.51 -0.71
N ALA A 249 -18.49 -13.32 -1.39
CA ALA A 249 -17.16 -13.38 -0.79
C ALA A 249 -16.86 -12.22 0.17
N ILE A 250 -17.44 -11.03 0.00
CA ILE A 250 -17.28 -9.92 0.95
C ILE A 250 -17.93 -10.23 2.30
N ARG A 251 -18.82 -11.23 2.38
CA ARG A 251 -19.52 -11.63 3.61
C ARG A 251 -19.05 -12.99 4.13
N ASP A 252 -17.91 -13.47 3.66
CA ASP A 252 -17.30 -14.69 4.17
C ASP A 252 -16.95 -14.56 5.65
N GLU A 253 -17.05 -15.66 6.41
CA GLU A 253 -16.65 -15.67 7.83
C GLU A 253 -15.16 -15.34 8.02
N ASN A 254 -14.31 -15.67 7.04
CA ASN A 254 -12.87 -15.47 7.11
C ASN A 254 -12.45 -14.13 6.49
N ALA A 255 -11.69 -13.34 7.26
CA ALA A 255 -11.26 -12.01 6.85
C ALA A 255 -10.33 -12.01 5.62
N SER A 256 -9.52 -13.05 5.40
CA SER A 256 -8.64 -13.13 4.22
C SER A 256 -9.44 -13.30 2.93
N VAL A 257 -10.54 -14.06 2.96
CA VAL A 257 -11.47 -14.19 1.82
C VAL A 257 -12.14 -12.85 1.53
N ARG A 258 -12.68 -12.20 2.57
CA ARG A 258 -13.30 -10.87 2.43
C ARG A 258 -12.32 -9.84 1.87
N ARG A 259 -11.08 -9.81 2.38
CA ARG A 259 -10.03 -8.89 1.92
C ARG A 259 -9.67 -9.13 0.45
N LEU A 260 -9.59 -10.37 0.00
CA LEU A 260 -9.33 -10.70 -1.41
C LEU A 260 -10.50 -10.25 -2.31
N ALA A 261 -11.75 -10.44 -1.86
CA ALA A 261 -12.92 -9.97 -2.58
C ALA A 261 -12.91 -8.45 -2.78
N VAL A 262 -12.49 -7.67 -1.77
CA VAL A 262 -12.35 -6.21 -1.88
C VAL A 262 -11.34 -5.80 -2.94
N ILE A 263 -10.20 -6.50 -3.04
CA ILE A 263 -9.22 -6.24 -4.11
C ILE A 263 -9.88 -6.43 -5.47
N TYR A 264 -10.55 -7.56 -5.68
CA TYR A 264 -11.17 -7.87 -6.97
C TYR A 264 -12.33 -6.93 -7.32
N LEU A 265 -13.10 -6.47 -6.34
CA LEU A 265 -14.10 -5.41 -6.54
C LEU A 265 -13.45 -4.11 -7.03
N GLY A 266 -12.26 -3.78 -6.52
CA GLY A 266 -11.45 -2.68 -7.03
C GLY A 266 -10.99 -2.87 -8.47
N ASP A 267 -10.57 -4.09 -8.80
CA ASP A 267 -10.12 -4.44 -10.15
C ASP A 267 -11.23 -4.33 -11.20
N LEU A 268 -12.49 -4.52 -10.80
CA LEU A 268 -13.65 -4.33 -11.70
C LEU A 268 -13.78 -2.89 -12.19
N LYS A 269 -13.38 -1.92 -11.37
CA LYS A 269 -13.51 -0.47 -11.65
C LYS A 269 -14.92 -0.08 -12.14
N SER A 270 -15.95 -0.70 -11.54
CA SER A 270 -17.34 -0.55 -11.95
C SER A 270 -18.16 0.13 -10.84
N PRO A 271 -19.11 1.02 -11.19
CA PRO A 271 -20.00 1.67 -10.22
C PRO A 271 -20.80 0.66 -9.37
N GLU A 272 -21.13 -0.49 -9.94
CA GLU A 272 -21.87 -1.57 -9.27
C GLU A 272 -21.08 -2.20 -8.11
N ALA A 273 -19.74 -2.12 -8.12
CA ALA A 273 -18.89 -2.58 -7.03
C ALA A 273 -18.85 -1.59 -5.84
N MET A 274 -19.20 -0.31 -6.06
CA MET A 274 -19.05 0.74 -5.05
C MET A 274 -19.85 0.48 -3.76
N PRO A 275 -21.14 0.06 -3.80
CA PRO A 275 -21.88 -0.27 -2.58
C PRO A 275 -21.21 -1.36 -1.73
N LEU A 276 -20.57 -2.34 -2.38
CA LEU A 276 -19.85 -3.42 -1.71
C LEU A 276 -18.55 -2.94 -1.06
N LEU A 277 -17.83 -2.04 -1.73
CA LEU A 277 -16.66 -1.38 -1.15
C LEU A 277 -17.04 -0.50 0.07
N PHE A 278 -18.21 0.14 0.04
CA PHE A 278 -18.72 0.91 1.17
C PHE A 278 -19.11 0.03 2.37
N GLU A 279 -19.63 -1.17 2.11
CA GLU A 279 -19.87 -2.17 3.15
C GLU A 279 -18.53 -2.66 3.75
N ALA A 280 -17.53 -2.94 2.91
CA ALA A 280 -16.21 -3.38 3.36
C ALA A 280 -15.46 -2.34 4.21
N LEU A 281 -15.73 -1.03 4.02
CA LEU A 281 -15.25 0.04 4.92
C LEU A 281 -15.79 -0.08 6.35
N GLN A 282 -16.79 -0.90 6.61
CA GLN A 282 -17.38 -1.12 7.93
C GLN A 282 -17.10 -2.53 8.48
N ASP A 283 -16.21 -3.29 7.83
CA ASP A 283 -15.87 -4.66 8.23
C ASP A 283 -15.32 -4.75 9.67
N ALA A 284 -15.56 -5.87 10.34
CA ALA A 284 -15.01 -6.12 11.67
C ALA A 284 -13.46 -6.10 11.70
N SER A 285 -12.83 -6.58 10.63
CA SER A 285 -11.38 -6.63 10.45
C SER A 285 -10.82 -5.29 9.96
N ALA A 286 -9.85 -4.74 10.68
CA ALA A 286 -9.16 -3.52 10.27
C ALA A 286 -8.39 -3.70 8.94
N SER A 287 -7.89 -4.91 8.66
CA SER A 287 -7.20 -5.23 7.40
C SER A 287 -8.16 -5.09 6.21
N VAL A 288 -9.40 -5.57 6.33
CA VAL A 288 -10.44 -5.44 5.29
C VAL A 288 -10.86 -3.99 5.11
N ARG A 289 -11.15 -3.27 6.21
CA ARG A 289 -11.51 -1.83 6.14
C ARG A 289 -10.41 -1.00 5.48
N ARG A 290 -9.15 -1.27 5.81
CA ARG A 290 -7.99 -0.63 5.19
C ARG A 290 -7.92 -0.93 3.69
N THR A 291 -8.04 -2.19 3.29
CA THR A 291 -8.05 -2.56 1.86
C THR A 291 -9.19 -1.85 1.12
N ALA A 292 -10.38 -1.73 1.71
CA ALA A 292 -11.48 -0.97 1.10
C ALA A 292 -11.14 0.51 0.95
N GLY A 293 -10.51 1.12 1.96
CA GLY A 293 -10.01 2.49 1.89
C GLY A 293 -8.94 2.70 0.82
N ASP A 294 -7.98 1.77 0.70
CA ASP A 294 -6.94 1.75 -0.35
C ASP A 294 -7.62 1.71 -1.74
N THR A 295 -8.50 0.73 -1.95
CA THR A 295 -9.22 0.53 -3.21
C THR A 295 -10.03 1.76 -3.62
N LEU A 296 -10.80 2.35 -2.70
CA LEU A 296 -11.61 3.53 -2.99
C LEU A 296 -10.75 4.77 -3.26
N SER A 297 -9.57 4.90 -2.64
CA SER A 297 -8.60 5.94 -2.94
C SER A 297 -8.02 5.80 -4.35
N ASP A 298 -7.73 4.57 -4.76
CA ASP A 298 -7.21 4.31 -6.11
C ASP A 298 -8.27 4.58 -7.19
N LEU A 299 -9.54 4.26 -6.91
CA LEU A 299 -10.67 4.58 -7.79
C LEU A 299 -10.93 6.09 -7.87
N GLY A 300 -10.85 6.80 -6.74
CA GLY A 300 -11.02 8.26 -6.69
C GLY A 300 -12.42 8.75 -7.07
N ASP A 301 -13.45 7.90 -6.91
CA ASP A 301 -14.83 8.23 -7.25
C ASP A 301 -15.49 9.06 -6.11
N PRO A 302 -16.02 10.27 -6.41
CA PRO A 302 -16.71 11.12 -5.44
C PRO A 302 -17.88 10.45 -4.69
N ALA A 303 -18.47 9.38 -5.21
CA ALA A 303 -19.49 8.60 -4.50
C ALA A 303 -18.98 8.06 -3.15
N ALA A 304 -17.66 7.93 -2.97
CA ALA A 304 -17.03 7.48 -1.73
C ALA A 304 -16.84 8.57 -0.67
N ILE A 305 -17.14 9.86 -0.95
CA ILE A 305 -16.98 10.97 0.01
C ILE A 305 -17.74 10.70 1.32
N GLY A 306 -19.02 10.38 1.24
CA GLY A 306 -19.84 10.08 2.42
C GLY A 306 -19.31 8.90 3.27
N PRO A 307 -19.04 7.73 2.66
CA PRO A 307 -18.39 6.61 3.33
C PRO A 307 -17.03 6.96 3.96
N MET A 308 -16.19 7.74 3.26
CA MET A 308 -14.86 8.14 3.76
C MET A 308 -14.94 9.16 4.90
N ILE A 309 -15.93 10.05 4.88
CA ILE A 309 -16.23 10.93 6.03
C ILE A 309 -16.49 10.09 7.29
N LYS A 310 -17.22 8.97 7.19
CA LYS A 310 -17.44 8.07 8.33
C LYS A 310 -16.14 7.37 8.75
N ALA A 311 -15.30 6.96 7.79
CA ALA A 311 -14.03 6.28 8.04
C ALA A 311 -12.99 7.17 8.74
N LEU A 312 -13.12 8.50 8.71
CA LEU A 312 -12.33 9.41 9.56
C LEU A 312 -12.53 9.15 11.07
N GLY A 313 -13.64 8.52 11.47
CA GLY A 313 -13.91 8.15 12.87
C GLY A 313 -13.41 6.75 13.27
N ASP A 314 -12.66 6.04 12.42
CA ASP A 314 -12.28 4.65 12.68
C ASP A 314 -11.31 4.51 13.88
N LYS A 315 -11.47 3.42 14.63
CA LYS A 315 -10.55 3.08 15.74
C LYS A 315 -9.11 2.83 15.27
N ASN A 316 -8.92 2.38 14.03
CA ASN A 316 -7.62 2.08 13.45
C ASN A 316 -7.08 3.31 12.71
N LYS A 317 -5.88 3.75 13.10
CA LYS A 317 -5.24 4.95 12.52
C LYS A 317 -4.97 4.85 11.01
N LEU A 318 -4.69 3.67 10.48
CA LEU A 318 -4.45 3.50 9.04
C LEU A 318 -5.73 3.71 8.23
N VAL A 319 -6.88 3.28 8.75
CA VAL A 319 -8.19 3.51 8.11
C VAL A 319 -8.50 5.01 8.09
N ARG A 320 -8.32 5.69 9.24
CA ARG A 320 -8.49 7.15 9.32
C ARG A 320 -7.55 7.92 8.39
N TRP A 321 -6.28 7.51 8.30
CA TRP A 321 -5.30 8.11 7.39
C TRP A 321 -5.71 7.97 5.92
N ARG A 322 -6.20 6.79 5.51
CA ARG A 322 -6.72 6.59 4.14
C ARG A 322 -7.94 7.46 3.85
N ALA A 323 -8.85 7.59 4.81
CA ALA A 323 -10.00 8.47 4.69
C ALA A 323 -9.59 9.94 4.54
N ALA A 324 -8.66 10.42 5.36
CA ALA A 324 -8.15 11.80 5.27
C ALA A 324 -7.48 12.07 3.92
N ARG A 325 -6.66 11.13 3.43
CA ARG A 325 -6.04 11.22 2.11
C ARG A 325 -7.08 11.25 0.98
N PHE A 326 -8.06 10.34 1.00
CA PHE A 326 -9.13 10.33 0.01
C PHE A 326 -9.85 11.68 -0.05
N LEU A 327 -10.20 12.25 1.12
CA LEU A 327 -10.92 13.51 1.20
C LEU A 327 -10.06 14.72 0.81
N TYR A 328 -8.74 14.65 1.00
CA TYR A 328 -7.83 15.60 0.38
C TYR A 328 -7.94 15.54 -1.15
N GLU A 329 -7.91 14.34 -1.75
CA GLU A 329 -7.89 14.17 -3.21
C GLU A 329 -9.25 14.43 -3.89
N ALA A 330 -10.36 14.05 -3.25
CA ALA A 330 -11.69 14.01 -3.85
C ALA A 330 -12.79 14.70 -3.02
N GLY A 331 -12.53 15.09 -1.78
CA GLY A 331 -13.54 15.65 -0.88
C GLY A 331 -14.15 16.97 -1.36
N ASP A 332 -15.35 17.25 -0.88
CA ASP A 332 -16.09 18.49 -1.16
C ASP A 332 -16.51 19.19 0.15
N GLU A 333 -17.31 20.25 0.04
CA GLU A 333 -17.82 21.01 1.18
C GLU A 333 -18.54 20.15 2.23
N THR A 334 -19.09 18.98 1.84
CA THR A 334 -19.76 18.08 2.78
C THR A 334 -18.81 17.43 3.79
N ALA A 335 -17.51 17.40 3.49
CA ALA A 335 -16.49 16.83 4.35
C ALA A 335 -15.94 17.80 5.41
N VAL A 336 -16.25 19.09 5.32
CA VAL A 336 -15.61 20.15 6.12
C VAL A 336 -15.70 19.90 7.62
N GLU A 337 -16.89 19.59 8.16
CA GLU A 337 -17.03 19.40 9.61
C GLU A 337 -16.30 18.17 10.12
N ALA A 338 -16.29 17.08 9.34
CA ALA A 338 -15.55 15.87 9.70
C ALA A 338 -14.03 16.08 9.62
N LEU A 339 -13.56 16.82 8.61
CA LEU A 339 -12.15 17.16 8.47
C LEU A 339 -11.68 18.12 9.57
N LYS A 340 -12.52 19.05 10.05
CA LYS A 340 -12.20 19.90 11.21
C LYS A 340 -11.95 19.08 12.48
N GLU A 341 -12.66 17.96 12.63
CA GLU A 341 -12.42 17.05 13.75
C GLU A 341 -11.17 16.21 13.52
N ALA A 342 -10.97 15.67 12.30
CA ALA A 342 -9.75 14.93 11.95
C ALA A 342 -8.48 15.80 12.01
N ALA A 343 -8.58 17.13 11.86
CA ALA A 343 -7.47 18.06 12.06
C ALA A 343 -6.98 18.15 13.52
N LYS A 344 -7.70 17.52 14.45
CA LYS A 344 -7.33 17.37 15.87
C LYS A 344 -6.90 15.94 16.21
N ASP A 345 -6.76 15.07 15.22
CA ASP A 345 -6.35 13.68 15.44
C ASP A 345 -4.99 13.63 16.16
N PRO A 346 -4.80 12.71 17.12
CA PRO A 346 -3.52 12.54 17.79
C PRO A 346 -2.38 12.11 16.86
N GLU A 347 -2.68 11.49 15.72
CA GLU A 347 -1.66 11.12 14.73
C GLU A 347 -1.40 12.30 13.78
N PHE A 348 -0.17 12.82 13.81
CA PHE A 348 0.24 14.03 13.08
C PHE A 348 -0.13 13.98 11.60
N GLU A 349 0.08 12.86 10.92
CA GLU A 349 -0.15 12.80 9.49
C GLU A 349 -1.64 12.78 9.15
N ILE A 350 -2.52 12.29 10.04
CA ILE A 350 -3.98 12.43 9.85
C ILE A 350 -4.37 13.90 10.04
N GLN A 351 -3.86 14.55 11.09
CA GLN A 351 -4.06 15.97 11.34
C GLN A 351 -3.63 16.81 10.14
N LEU A 352 -2.42 16.60 9.63
CA LEU A 352 -1.86 17.33 8.50
C LEU A 352 -2.74 17.16 7.25
N GLN A 353 -3.10 15.91 6.93
CA GLN A 353 -3.95 15.58 5.77
C GLN A 353 -5.32 16.25 5.84
N ALA A 354 -5.92 16.26 7.04
CA ALA A 354 -7.20 16.92 7.25
C ALA A 354 -7.08 18.45 7.10
N GLN A 355 -6.01 19.06 7.61
CA GLN A 355 -5.76 20.50 7.50
C GLN A 355 -5.59 20.95 6.04
N ILE A 356 -4.78 20.24 5.26
CA ILE A 356 -4.59 20.57 3.84
C ILE A 356 -5.86 20.32 3.01
N ALA A 357 -6.66 19.31 3.36
CA ALA A 357 -7.95 19.05 2.71
C ALA A 357 -8.92 20.20 2.97
N LEU A 358 -8.99 20.68 4.22
CA LEU A 358 -9.76 21.87 4.58
C LEU A 358 -9.29 23.11 3.83
N GLU A 359 -7.99 23.36 3.79
CA GLU A 359 -7.43 24.52 3.08
C GLU A 359 -7.83 24.51 1.61
N ARG A 360 -7.68 23.36 0.93
CA ARG A 360 -8.11 23.18 -0.47
C ARG A 360 -9.61 23.46 -0.64
N ILE A 361 -10.46 22.79 0.15
CA ILE A 361 -11.92 22.90 0.04
C ILE A 361 -12.39 24.33 0.32
N LEU A 362 -11.87 24.98 1.37
CA LEU A 362 -12.26 26.34 1.76
C LEU A 362 -11.79 27.42 0.78
N ARG A 363 -10.72 27.16 0.02
CA ARG A 363 -10.27 28.02 -1.09
C ARG A 363 -11.09 27.83 -2.37
N GLY A 364 -11.98 26.84 -2.41
CA GLY A 364 -12.73 26.48 -3.61
C GLY A 364 -11.85 25.85 -4.68
N GLU A 365 -10.68 25.30 -4.30
CA GLU A 365 -9.80 24.59 -5.22
C GLU A 365 -10.44 23.24 -5.60
N GLU A 366 -10.56 22.97 -6.90
CA GLU A 366 -11.05 21.67 -7.38
C GLU A 366 -10.20 20.53 -6.79
N ALA A 367 -10.86 19.39 -6.58
CA ALA A 367 -10.19 18.18 -6.14
C ALA A 367 -9.04 17.87 -7.11
N ALA A 368 -7.83 17.67 -6.57
CA ALA A 368 -6.65 17.38 -7.39
C ALA A 368 -6.80 16.05 -8.16
N GLY A 369 -7.80 15.22 -7.79
CA GLY A 369 -7.99 13.88 -8.31
C GLY A 369 -6.96 12.91 -7.74
N SER A 370 -7.21 11.61 -7.89
CA SER A 370 -6.25 10.60 -7.44
C SER A 370 -4.94 10.73 -8.23
N VAL A 371 -3.81 10.28 -7.66
CA VAL A 371 -2.50 10.28 -8.36
C VAL A 371 -2.61 9.62 -9.74
N TRP A 372 -3.45 8.59 -9.88
CA TRP A 372 -3.69 7.93 -11.16
C TRP A 372 -4.46 8.82 -12.16
N GLN A 373 -5.46 9.56 -11.71
CA GLN A 373 -6.18 10.55 -12.53
C GLN A 373 -5.24 11.67 -12.98
N GLN A 374 -4.37 12.16 -12.09
CA GLN A 374 -3.35 13.17 -12.41
C GLN A 374 -2.34 12.64 -13.44
N MET A 375 -1.85 11.40 -13.27
CA MET A 375 -0.93 10.76 -14.21
C MET A 375 -1.57 10.48 -15.58
N THR A 376 -2.87 10.18 -15.62
CA THR A 376 -3.61 9.89 -16.86
C THR A 376 -3.96 11.18 -17.62
N ALA A 377 -4.39 12.23 -16.91
CA ALA A 377 -4.63 13.56 -17.47
C ALA A 377 -3.34 14.17 -18.06
N ALA A 378 -2.19 13.99 -17.39
CA ALA A 378 -0.89 14.43 -17.89
C ALA A 378 -0.43 13.72 -19.19
N ARG A 379 -0.96 12.53 -19.48
CA ARG A 379 -0.72 11.80 -20.73
C ARG A 379 -1.70 12.17 -21.84
N GLY A 380 -2.94 12.53 -21.51
CA GLY A 380 -3.97 12.94 -22.46
C GLY A 380 -3.78 14.34 -23.05
N GLY A 381 -3.01 15.21 -22.40
CA GLY A 381 -2.69 16.56 -22.89
C GLY A 381 -1.57 16.65 -23.94
N GLN A 382 -1.13 15.53 -24.54
CA GLN A 382 -0.14 15.48 -25.63
C GLN A 382 -0.75 15.12 -26.99
N GLY A 383 -2.05 15.37 -27.20
CA GLY A 383 -2.74 15.22 -28.48
C GLY A 383 -2.67 16.45 -29.35
#